data_AF-A0A8C0ZQX2-F1
#
_entry.id   AF-A0A8C0ZQX2-F1
#
_cell.length_a   1.000
_cell.length_b   1.000
_cell.length_c   1.000
_cell.angle_alpha   90.00
_cell.angle_beta   90.00
_cell.angle_gamma   90.00
#
_symmetry.space_group_name_H-M   'P 1'
#
loop_
_entity.id
_entity.type
_entity.pdbx_description
1 polymer ?
#
loop_
_entity_poly.entity_id
_entity_poly.type
_entity_poly.pdbx_seq_one_letter_code
_entity_poly.pdbx_strand_id
1 'polypeptide(L)'
;MTVDGRPEIFAYAVMTLLMSSQSLSYPLTAFSYMRWKMKQRFTLKWLVVKYLTDDEYREQAEAETTSVLEELRQACCQLDFPSWLAVSRLQIPKKFAYFVLGASHLAPEEISLHEEQYGLGGAFLEEQLFYLQTESTCKLTSLWTRKL
;
A
#
# COMPACT_ATOMS: atom_id res chain seq x y z
N MET A 1 63.66 25.21 -15.60
CA MET A 1 62.67 24.44 -16.38
C MET A 1 61.63 25.42 -16.89
N THR A 2 62.02 26.22 -17.89
CA THR A 2 61.15 27.23 -18.48
C THR A 2 60.36 26.55 -19.58
N VAL A 3 59.07 26.34 -19.31
CA VAL A 3 58.10 25.94 -20.34
C VAL A 3 58.11 27.08 -21.35
N ASP A 4 58.75 26.85 -22.49
CA ASP A 4 58.71 27.73 -23.64
C ASP A 4 57.31 27.61 -24.24
N GLY A 5 56.37 28.24 -23.55
CA GLY A 5 54.95 28.01 -23.71
C GLY A 5 54.41 28.98 -24.72
N ARG A 6 54.06 28.46 -25.90
CA ARG A 6 53.46 29.24 -26.97
C ARG A 6 52.22 29.96 -26.44
N PRO A 7 52.17 31.30 -26.48
CA PRO A 7 51.10 32.10 -25.85
C PRO A 7 49.73 31.78 -26.45
N GLU A 8 49.69 31.22 -27.65
CA GLU A 8 48.47 30.76 -28.33
C GLU A 8 47.78 29.61 -27.59
N ILE A 9 48.55 28.69 -26.98
CA ILE A 9 47.98 27.55 -26.24
C ILE A 9 47.40 28.03 -24.93
N PHE A 10 48.07 28.96 -24.26
CA PHE A 10 47.55 29.60 -23.05
C PHE A 10 46.31 30.43 -23.35
N ALA A 11 46.31 31.20 -24.46
CA ALA A 11 45.15 31.96 -24.90
C ALA A 11 43.96 31.02 -25.18
N TYR A 12 44.18 29.93 -25.92
CA TYR A 12 43.13 28.96 -26.21
C TYR A 12 42.61 28.27 -24.94
N ALA A 13 43.50 27.88 -24.03
CA ALA A 13 43.11 27.31 -22.74
C ALA A 13 42.28 28.29 -21.90
N VAL A 14 42.67 29.57 -21.85
CA VAL A 14 41.91 30.63 -21.15
C VAL A 14 40.53 30.84 -21.79
N MET A 15 40.44 30.83 -23.12
CA MET A 15 39.15 30.98 -23.82
C MET A 15 38.23 29.79 -23.58
N THR A 16 38.75 28.55 -23.57
CA THR A 16 37.95 27.35 -23.27
C THR A 16 37.47 27.31 -21.81
N LEU A 17 38.28 27.79 -20.86
CA LEU A 17 37.90 27.92 -19.44
C LEU A 17 36.84 29.01 -19.22
N LEU A 18 36.95 30.13 -19.93
CA LEU A 18 35.96 31.22 -19.85
C LEU A 18 34.60 30.79 -20.41
N MET A 19 34.61 30.12 -21.56
CA MET A 19 33.38 29.62 -22.18
C MET A 19 32.74 28.50 -21.35
N SER A 20 33.53 27.58 -20.79
CA SER A 20 33.01 26.50 -19.95
C SER A 20 32.49 26.99 -18.59
N SER A 21 33.14 27.98 -17.96
CA SER A 21 32.65 28.55 -16.70
C SER A 21 31.30 29.26 -16.86
N GLN A 22 31.07 29.94 -17.98
CA GLN A 22 29.79 30.58 -18.27
C GLN A 22 28.74 29.58 -18.75
N SER A 23 29.12 28.61 -19.58
CA SER A 23 28.20 27.60 -20.14
C SER A 23 27.77 26.54 -19.12
N LEU A 24 28.52 26.32 -18.03
CA LEU A 24 28.11 25.40 -16.96
C LEU A 24 27.20 26.07 -15.91
N SER A 25 27.22 27.39 -15.77
CA SER A 25 26.38 28.09 -14.77
C SER A 25 24.88 27.91 -15.01
N TYR A 26 24.46 27.98 -16.28
CA TYR A 26 23.06 27.82 -16.71
C TYR A 26 22.52 26.38 -16.56
N PRO A 27 23.21 25.31 -17.01
CA PRO A 27 22.74 23.94 -16.80
C PRO A 27 22.82 23.54 -15.32
N LEU A 28 23.73 24.08 -14.51
CA LEU A 28 23.77 23.80 -13.07
C LEU A 28 22.57 24.40 -12.33
N THR A 29 22.13 25.60 -12.70
CA THR A 29 20.93 26.23 -12.13
C THR A 29 19.65 25.55 -12.61
N ALA A 30 19.58 25.16 -13.89
CA ALA A 30 18.48 24.34 -14.40
C ALA A 30 18.45 22.95 -13.73
N PHE A 31 19.60 22.31 -13.54
CA PHE A 31 19.71 21.01 -12.87
C PHE A 31 19.39 21.12 -11.38
N SER A 32 19.79 22.19 -10.69
CA SER A 32 19.44 22.40 -9.28
C SER A 32 17.94 22.67 -9.11
N TYR A 33 17.32 23.45 -10.01
CA TYR A 33 15.88 23.65 -10.05
C TYR A 33 15.12 22.35 -10.35
N MET A 34 15.56 21.59 -11.36
CA MET A 34 15.00 20.28 -11.68
C MET A 34 15.19 19.30 -10.53
N ARG A 35 16.35 19.29 -9.89
CA ARG A 35 16.67 18.43 -8.72
C ARG A 35 15.81 18.80 -7.52
N TRP A 36 15.58 20.09 -7.26
CA TRP A 36 14.67 20.54 -6.21
C TRP A 36 13.23 20.11 -6.51
N LYS A 37 12.75 20.32 -7.74
CA LYS A 37 11.42 19.89 -8.19
C LYS A 37 11.27 18.37 -8.16
N MET A 38 12.30 17.62 -8.55
CA MET A 38 12.32 16.17 -8.48
C MET A 38 12.36 15.71 -7.03
N LYS A 39 13.16 16.35 -6.16
CA LYS A 39 13.19 16.06 -4.72
C LYS A 39 11.83 16.28 -4.08
N GLN A 40 11.11 17.35 -4.42
CA GLN A 40 9.73 17.57 -3.97
C GLN A 40 8.78 16.46 -4.43
N ARG A 41 8.87 16.06 -5.71
CA ARG A 41 8.08 14.93 -6.22
C ARG A 41 8.48 13.60 -5.61
N PHE A 42 9.76 13.40 -5.30
CA PHE A 42 10.26 12.21 -4.62
C PHE A 42 9.88 12.21 -3.15
N THR A 43 9.93 13.33 -2.42
CA THR A 43 9.48 13.40 -1.03
C THR A 43 7.98 13.17 -0.95
N LEU A 44 7.19 13.71 -1.87
CA LEU A 44 5.75 13.41 -1.97
C LEU A 44 5.49 11.94 -2.32
N LYS A 45 6.32 11.32 -3.17
CA LYS A 45 6.17 9.91 -3.56
C LYS A 45 6.73 8.93 -2.53
N TRP A 46 7.73 9.33 -1.73
CA TRP A 46 8.36 8.53 -0.67
C TRP A 46 7.64 8.65 0.67
N LEU A 47 6.97 9.77 0.95
CA LEU A 47 6.11 9.92 2.13
C LEU A 47 4.79 9.12 2.00
N VAL A 48 4.48 8.57 0.83
CA VAL A 48 3.17 8.00 0.47
C VAL A 48 3.25 6.48 0.21
N VAL A 49 4.00 5.77 1.06
CA VAL A 49 3.67 4.37 1.36
C VAL A 49 3.78 4.23 2.87
N LYS A 50 2.93 4.95 3.60
CA LYS A 50 2.64 4.58 4.98
C LYS A 50 1.91 3.25 4.87
N TYR A 51 2.61 2.15 5.15
CA TYR A 51 1.97 0.85 5.27
C TYR A 51 0.89 1.01 6.35
N LEU A 52 -0.36 0.79 5.97
CA LEU A 52 -1.46 0.73 6.91
C LEU A 52 -1.13 -0.36 7.92
N THR A 53 -1.34 -0.09 9.20
CA THR A 53 -1.31 -1.16 10.19
C THR A 53 -2.46 -2.14 9.89
N ASP A 54 -2.30 -3.40 10.28
CA ASP A 54 -3.33 -4.43 10.04
C ASP A 54 -4.70 -3.97 10.59
N ASP A 55 -4.70 -3.35 11.78
CA ASP A 55 -5.89 -2.77 12.40
C ASP A 55 -6.53 -1.65 11.55
N GLU A 56 -5.74 -0.69 11.03
CA GLU A 56 -6.26 0.39 10.18
C GLU A 56 -6.90 -0.18 8.88
N TYR A 57 -6.30 -1.25 8.33
CA TYR A 57 -6.84 -1.94 7.14
C TYR A 57 -8.16 -2.64 7.44
N ARG A 58 -8.25 -3.32 8.58
CA ARG A 58 -9.47 -3.99 9.04
C ARG A 58 -10.62 -3.00 9.24
N GLU A 59 -10.36 -1.89 9.95
CA GLU A 59 -11.35 -0.85 10.19
C GLU A 59 -11.89 -0.26 8.87
N GLN A 60 -10.98 0.04 7.93
CA GLN A 60 -11.38 0.58 6.64
C GLN A 60 -12.17 -0.44 5.82
N ALA A 61 -11.78 -1.71 5.83
CA ALA A 61 -12.51 -2.77 5.14
C ALA A 61 -13.94 -2.92 5.72
N GLU A 62 -14.09 -2.88 7.03
CA GLU A 62 -15.41 -2.96 7.69
C GLU A 62 -16.28 -1.74 7.36
N ALA A 63 -15.72 -0.53 7.41
CA ALA A 63 -16.42 0.72 7.08
C ALA A 63 -16.85 0.78 5.61
N GLU A 64 -15.97 0.45 4.68
CA GLU A 64 -16.29 0.43 3.24
C GLU A 64 -17.32 -0.66 2.92
N THR A 65 -17.18 -1.85 3.51
CA THR A 65 -18.13 -2.95 3.30
C THR A 65 -19.53 -2.56 3.78
N THR A 66 -19.63 -1.99 4.98
CA THR A 66 -20.93 -1.57 5.54
C THR A 66 -21.57 -0.45 4.73
N SER A 67 -20.78 0.54 4.27
CA SER A 67 -21.26 1.61 3.38
C SER A 67 -21.81 1.06 2.08
N VAL A 68 -21.05 0.20 1.38
CA VAL A 68 -21.45 -0.37 0.08
C VAL A 68 -22.69 -1.26 0.21
N LEU A 69 -22.80 -2.02 1.30
CA LEU A 69 -23.99 -2.83 1.55
C LEU A 69 -25.24 -1.98 1.77
N GLU A 70 -25.10 -0.83 2.43
CA GLU A 70 -26.23 0.08 2.63
C GLU A 70 -26.64 0.77 1.34
N GLU A 71 -25.68 1.22 0.53
CA GLU A 71 -25.94 1.72 -0.82
C GLU A 71 -26.65 0.67 -1.70
N LEU A 72 -26.24 -0.60 -1.60
CA LEU A 72 -26.89 -1.69 -2.30
C LEU A 72 -28.36 -1.86 -1.87
N ARG A 73 -28.65 -1.81 -0.56
CA ARG A 73 -30.03 -1.86 -0.06
C ARG A 73 -30.87 -0.73 -0.62
N GLN A 74 -30.33 0.50 -0.60
CA GLN A 74 -31.01 1.67 -1.12
C GLN A 74 -31.30 1.52 -2.62
N ALA A 75 -30.32 1.05 -3.40
CA ALA A 75 -30.50 0.78 -4.83
C ALA A 75 -31.59 -0.26 -5.09
N CYS A 76 -31.68 -1.32 -4.28
CA CYS A 76 -32.75 -2.32 -4.40
C CYS A 76 -34.14 -1.79 -4.05
N CYS A 77 -34.24 -0.72 -3.24
CA CYS A 77 -35.50 -0.08 -2.88
C CYS A 77 -36.00 0.94 -3.91
N GLN A 78 -35.22 1.25 -4.94
CA GLN A 78 -35.61 2.20 -5.99
C GLN A 78 -36.62 1.57 -6.96
N LEU A 79 -37.50 2.41 -7.51
CA LEU A 79 -38.52 2.00 -8.49
C LEU A 79 -37.92 1.47 -9.81
N ASP A 80 -36.68 1.87 -10.12
CA ASP A 80 -35.97 1.47 -11.34
C ASP A 80 -35.24 0.13 -11.20
N PHE A 81 -35.31 -0.51 -10.03
CA PHE A 81 -34.63 -1.77 -9.77
C PHE A 81 -35.37 -2.96 -10.42
N PRO A 82 -34.69 -3.79 -11.24
CA PRO A 82 -35.32 -4.94 -11.88
C PRO A 82 -35.47 -6.12 -10.92
N SER A 83 -36.38 -6.01 -9.95
CA SER A 83 -36.58 -6.96 -8.85
C SER A 83 -36.80 -8.40 -9.31
N TRP A 84 -37.59 -8.62 -10.35
CA TRP A 84 -37.90 -9.97 -10.85
C TRP A 84 -36.70 -10.64 -11.52
N LEU A 85 -35.86 -9.86 -12.20
CA LEU A 85 -34.62 -10.35 -12.79
C LEU A 85 -33.62 -10.75 -11.69
N ALA A 86 -33.49 -9.94 -10.65
CA ALA A 86 -32.65 -10.26 -9.50
C ALA A 86 -33.10 -11.57 -8.83
N VAL A 87 -34.40 -11.68 -8.52
CA VAL A 87 -34.98 -12.89 -7.88
C VAL A 87 -34.76 -14.15 -8.73
N SER A 88 -34.83 -14.05 -10.06
CA SER A 88 -34.62 -15.19 -10.96
C SER A 88 -33.19 -15.75 -10.95
N ARG A 89 -32.21 -14.95 -10.55
CA ARG A 89 -30.78 -15.33 -10.57
C ARG A 89 -30.27 -15.79 -9.20
N LEU A 90 -31.00 -15.49 -8.14
CA LEU A 90 -30.58 -15.76 -6.77
C LEU A 90 -30.93 -17.19 -6.36
N GLN A 91 -29.98 -17.86 -5.70
CA GLN A 91 -30.19 -19.20 -5.15
C GLN A 91 -31.21 -19.21 -3.99
N ILE A 92 -31.18 -18.16 -3.15
CA ILE A 92 -32.03 -18.05 -1.97
C ILE A 92 -32.71 -16.66 -1.94
N PRO A 93 -33.79 -16.46 -2.72
CA PRO A 93 -34.47 -15.17 -2.80
C PRO A 93 -35.02 -14.67 -1.46
N LYS A 94 -35.38 -15.59 -0.55
CA LYS A 94 -35.85 -15.25 0.80
C LYS A 94 -34.77 -14.54 1.61
N LYS A 95 -33.52 -15.02 1.58
CA LYS A 95 -32.38 -14.39 2.28
C LYS A 95 -32.14 -12.97 1.74
N PHE A 96 -32.26 -12.81 0.42
CA PHE A 96 -32.14 -11.50 -0.23
C PHE A 96 -33.25 -10.54 0.21
N ALA A 97 -34.50 -10.98 0.30
CA ALA A 97 -35.59 -10.14 0.78
C ALA A 97 -35.36 -9.65 2.22
N TYR A 98 -34.92 -10.54 3.13
CA TYR A 98 -34.55 -10.15 4.49
C TYR A 98 -33.39 -9.15 4.51
N PHE A 99 -32.37 -9.36 3.67
CA PHE A 99 -31.25 -8.43 3.54
C PHE A 99 -31.69 -7.03 3.13
N VAL A 100 -32.55 -6.90 2.09
CA VAL A 100 -33.08 -5.61 1.63
C VAL A 100 -33.92 -4.92 2.72
N LEU A 101 -34.61 -5.68 3.56
CA LEU A 101 -35.36 -5.18 4.71
C LEU A 101 -34.49 -4.79 5.92
N GLY A 102 -33.16 -4.90 5.82
CA GLY A 102 -32.23 -4.49 6.87
C GLY A 102 -31.69 -5.63 7.74
N ALA A 103 -32.00 -6.89 7.43
CA ALA A 103 -31.35 -8.02 8.10
C ALA A 103 -29.87 -8.13 7.71
N SER A 104 -29.12 -8.91 8.50
CA SER A 104 -27.72 -9.25 8.20
C SER A 104 -27.59 -9.93 6.84
N HIS A 105 -26.52 -9.62 6.12
CA HIS A 105 -26.16 -10.29 4.87
C HIS A 105 -25.58 -11.71 5.12
N LEU A 106 -25.06 -11.94 6.32
CA LEU A 106 -24.51 -13.23 6.74
C LEU A 106 -25.61 -14.11 7.34
N ALA A 107 -25.51 -15.41 7.08
CA ALA A 107 -26.39 -16.37 7.75
C ALA A 107 -25.93 -16.55 9.21
N PRO A 108 -26.84 -16.76 10.17
CA PRO A 108 -26.45 -16.99 11.56
C PRO A 108 -25.55 -18.22 11.71
N GLU A 109 -25.74 -19.25 10.89
CA GLU A 109 -24.87 -20.43 10.86
C GLU A 109 -23.45 -20.08 10.40
N GLU A 110 -23.32 -19.17 9.43
CA GLU A 110 -22.03 -18.71 8.91
C GLU A 110 -21.28 -17.88 9.96
N ILE A 111 -21.99 -17.01 10.68
CA ILE A 111 -21.43 -16.23 11.79
C ILE A 111 -20.94 -17.17 12.89
N SER A 112 -21.76 -18.16 13.26
CA SER A 112 -21.40 -19.14 14.29
C SER A 112 -20.18 -19.98 13.90
N LEU A 113 -20.08 -20.42 12.65
CA LEU A 113 -18.93 -21.18 12.16
C LEU A 113 -17.67 -20.33 12.18
N HIS A 114 -17.77 -19.07 11.75
CA HIS A 114 -16.65 -18.13 11.81
C HIS A 114 -16.20 -17.87 13.25
N GLU A 115 -17.13 -17.73 14.19
CA GLU A 115 -16.82 -17.58 15.61
C GLU A 115 -16.20 -18.85 16.22
N GLU A 116 -16.62 -20.04 15.80
CA GLU A 116 -15.98 -21.29 16.22
C GLU A 116 -14.54 -21.38 15.71
N GLN A 117 -14.30 -21.02 14.44
CA GLN A 117 -13.00 -21.15 13.79
C GLN A 117 -12.02 -20.03 14.18
N TYR A 118 -12.51 -18.81 14.36
CA TYR A 118 -11.71 -17.59 14.52
C TYR A 118 -12.10 -16.75 15.75
N GLY A 119 -13.02 -17.24 16.60
CA GLY A 119 -13.40 -16.54 17.83
C GLY A 119 -12.33 -16.62 18.91
N LEU A 120 -12.72 -16.36 20.15
CA LEU A 120 -11.81 -16.21 21.30
C LEU A 120 -10.87 -17.42 21.48
N GLY A 121 -11.32 -18.63 21.14
CA GLY A 121 -10.50 -19.84 21.19
C GLY A 121 -9.48 -19.96 20.06
N GLY A 122 -9.78 -19.45 18.87
CA GLY A 122 -8.88 -19.49 17.70
C GLY A 122 -7.71 -18.53 17.84
N ALA A 123 -7.98 -17.28 18.22
CA ALA A 123 -6.95 -16.24 18.38
C ALA A 123 -5.89 -16.63 19.43
N PHE A 124 -6.30 -17.22 20.55
CA PHE A 124 -5.38 -17.69 21.58
C PHE A 124 -4.46 -18.82 21.09
N LEU A 125 -5.00 -19.78 20.31
CA LEU A 125 -4.21 -20.87 19.76
C LEU A 125 -3.22 -20.39 18.70
N GLU A 126 -3.63 -19.44 17.87
CA GLU A 126 -2.82 -18.86 16.82
C GLU A 126 -1.61 -18.11 17.40
N GLU A 127 -1.80 -17.30 18.44
CA GLU A 127 -0.72 -16.61 19.15
C GLU A 127 0.30 -17.59 19.74
N GLN A 128 -0.17 -18.67 20.38
CA GLN A 128 0.69 -19.69 20.97
C GLN A 128 1.47 -20.48 19.90
N LEU A 129 0.84 -20.80 18.78
CA LEU A 129 1.50 -21.52 17.67
C LEU A 129 2.61 -20.66 17.05
N PHE A 130 2.34 -19.38 16.78
CA PHE A 130 3.35 -18.49 16.21
C PHE A 130 4.47 -18.17 17.20
N TYR A 131 4.16 -18.03 18.49
CA TYR A 131 5.18 -17.88 19.53
C TYR A 131 6.10 -19.12 19.63
N LEU A 132 5.54 -20.34 19.60
CA LEU A 132 6.34 -21.58 19.62
C LEU A 132 7.18 -21.78 18.35
N GLN A 133 6.66 -21.39 17.18
CA GLN A 133 7.40 -21.45 15.91
C GLN A 133 8.60 -20.50 15.92
N THR A 134 8.46 -19.30 16.50
CA THR A 134 9.56 -18.34 16.62
C THR A 134 10.61 -18.78 17.63
N GLU A 135 10.20 -19.38 18.76
CA GLU A 135 11.16 -19.96 19.71
C GLU A 135 11.99 -21.11 19.11
N SER A 136 11.34 -22.02 18.38
CA SER A 136 12.01 -23.18 17.78
C SER A 136 12.99 -22.78 16.67
N THR A 137 12.63 -21.79 15.85
CA THR A 137 13.53 -21.24 14.83
C THR A 137 14.72 -20.49 15.45
N CYS A 138 14.51 -19.70 16.52
CA CYS A 138 15.59 -19.06 17.27
C CYS A 138 16.54 -20.06 17.96
N LYS A 139 16.02 -21.17 18.49
CA LYS A 139 16.83 -22.24 19.10
C LYS A 139 17.68 -22.95 18.04
N LEU A 140 17.13 -23.18 16.85
CA LEU A 140 17.90 -23.77 15.76
C LEU A 140 19.00 -22.81 15.29
N THR A 141 18.71 -21.55 15.00
CA THR A 141 19.71 -20.58 14.53
C THR A 141 20.86 -20.36 15.54
N SER A 142 20.57 -20.38 16.84
CA SER A 142 21.58 -20.31 17.90
C SER A 142 22.41 -21.59 18.06
N LEU A 143 21.84 -22.77 17.75
CA LEU A 143 22.59 -24.02 17.71
C LEU A 143 23.52 -24.12 16.50
N TRP A 144 23.11 -23.59 15.34
CA TRP A 144 23.94 -23.55 14.14
C TRP A 144 25.14 -22.60 14.30
N THR A 145 24.96 -21.47 14.99
CA THR A 145 26.05 -20.49 15.23
C THR A 145 27.06 -20.95 16.29
N ARG A 146 26.69 -21.85 17.21
CA ARG A 146 27.61 -22.39 18.23
C ARG A 146 28.41 -23.61 17.75
N LYS A 147 28.02 -24.22 16.63
CA LYS A 147 28.66 -25.42 16.05
C LYS A 147 29.63 -25.11 14.89
N LEU A 148 29.72 -23.84 14.49
CA LEU A 148 30.73 -23.29 13.59
C LEU A 148 31.86 -22.66 14.41
#